data_AF-A0A2P5GJY3-F1
#
_entry.id   AF-A0A2P5GJY3-F1
#
_cell.length_a   1.000
_cell.length_b   1.000
_cell.length_c   1.000
_cell.angle_alpha   90.00
_cell.angle_beta   90.00
_cell.angle_gamma   90.00
#
_symmetry.space_group_name_H-M   'P 1'
#
loop_
_entity.id
_entity.type
_entity.pdbx_description
1 polymer ?
#
loop_
_entity_poly.entity_id
_entity_poly.type
_entity_poly.pdbx_seq_one_letter_code
_entity_poly.pdbx_strand_id
1 'polypeptide(L)' 'MSQNLAGCLANSHKPNPNEEMRRDNLYQTKLNCLAEVLGKQLFVEKADAERSAEAINAAFDKITY' A
#
# COMPACT_ATOMS: atom_id res chain seq x y z
N MET A 1 40.34 -17.31 20.76
CA MET A 1 39.48 -16.10 20.71
C MET A 1 38.19 -16.50 20.02
N SER A 2 37.06 -16.35 20.72
CA SER A 2 35.74 -16.82 20.30
C SER A 2 35.30 -16.25 18.96
N GLN A 3 34.86 -17.12 18.04
CA GLN A 3 33.94 -16.73 16.98
C GLN A 3 32.53 -16.90 17.53
N ASN A 4 31.84 -15.80 17.75
CA ASN A 4 30.40 -15.79 18.03
C ASN A 4 29.82 -14.60 17.25
N LEU A 5 29.18 -14.88 16.12
CA LEU A 5 28.26 -13.95 15.49
C LEU A 5 27.11 -14.75 14.89
N ALA A 6 26.33 -15.38 15.77
CA ALA A 6 24.94 -15.67 15.49
C ALA A 6 24.17 -14.34 15.60
N GLY A 7 23.60 -13.88 14.50
CA GLY A 7 22.79 -12.65 14.51
C GLY A 7 22.27 -12.28 13.14
N CYS A 8 21.04 -12.70 12.85
CA CYS A 8 20.16 -12.13 11.82
C CYS A 8 20.51 -12.42 10.35
N LEU A 9 20.36 -13.68 9.93
CA LEU A 9 19.82 -13.94 8.58
C LEU A 9 18.32 -13.57 8.61
N ALA A 10 18.03 -12.27 8.59
CA ALA A 10 16.73 -11.81 8.15
C ALA A 10 16.60 -12.34 6.72
N ASN A 11 15.68 -13.28 6.55
CA ASN A 11 15.32 -13.90 5.28
C ASN A 11 14.93 -12.75 4.32
N SER A 12 15.92 -12.23 3.62
CA SER A 12 15.79 -11.08 2.73
C SER A 12 15.24 -11.62 1.43
N HIS A 13 13.96 -12.04 1.48
CA HIS A 13 13.17 -12.27 0.29
C HIS A 13 13.05 -10.91 -0.40
N LYS A 14 14.04 -10.58 -1.24
CA LYS A 14 13.92 -9.48 -2.16
C LYS A 14 12.71 -9.83 -3.03
N PRO A 15 11.65 -9.01 -3.03
CA PRO A 15 10.49 -9.29 -3.86
C PRO A 15 10.96 -9.50 -5.29
N ASN A 16 10.47 -10.55 -5.94
CA ASN A 16 10.84 -10.76 -7.33
C ASN A 16 10.29 -9.58 -8.17
N PRO A 17 10.88 -9.28 -9.34
CA PRO A 17 10.46 -8.13 -10.15
C PRO A 17 8.95 -8.12 -10.47
N ASN A 18 8.30 -9.29 -10.52
CA ASN A 18 6.86 -9.40 -10.74
C ASN A 18 6.06 -8.99 -9.49
N GLU A 19 6.53 -9.30 -8.28
CA GLU A 19 5.93 -8.86 -7.02
C GLU A 19 6.07 -7.35 -6.83
N GLU A 20 7.23 -6.78 -7.19
CA GLU A 20 7.45 -5.33 -7.17
C GLU A 20 6.52 -4.61 -8.15
N MET A 21 6.47 -5.08 -9.40
CA MET A 21 5.56 -4.56 -10.42
C MET A 21 4.08 -4.68 -9.99
N ARG A 22 3.69 -5.79 -9.35
CA ARG A 22 2.32 -5.95 -8.83
C ARG A 22 2.00 -4.95 -7.73
N ARG A 23 2.92 -4.68 -6.81
CA ARG A 23 2.72 -3.67 -5.75
C ARG A 23 2.61 -2.26 -6.34
N ASP A 24 3.46 -1.92 -7.30
CA ASP A 24 3.43 -0.61 -7.96
C ASP A 24 2.10 -0.41 -8.71
N ASN A 25 1.63 -1.44 -9.44
CA ASN A 25 0.35 -1.40 -10.14
C ASN A 25 -0.84 -1.22 -9.18
N LEU A 26 -0.83 -1.92 -8.04
CA LEU A 26 -1.85 -1.76 -7.00
C LEU A 26 -1.83 -0.36 -6.39
N TYR A 27 -0.63 0.16 -6.11
CA TYR A 27 -0.46 1.51 -5.57
C TYR A 27 -0.98 2.58 -6.55
N GLN A 28 -0.63 2.48 -7.83
CA GLN A 28 -1.13 3.41 -8.85
C GLN A 28 -2.65 3.33 -9.01
N THR A 29 -3.22 2.13 -8.98
CA THR A 29 -4.68 1.94 -9.03
C THR A 29 -5.36 2.58 -7.83
N LYS A 30 -4.80 2.44 -6.64
CA LYS A 30 -5.28 3.07 -5.40
C LYS A 30 -5.30 4.60 -5.51
N LEU A 31 -4.23 5.20 -6.02
CA LEU A 31 -4.16 6.65 -6.25
C LEU A 31 -5.22 7.12 -7.24
N ASN A 32 -5.44 6.38 -8.33
CA ASN A 32 -6.45 6.72 -9.33
C ASN A 32 -7.88 6.65 -8.74
N CYS A 33 -8.19 5.62 -7.94
CA CYS A 33 -9.49 5.53 -7.26
C CYS A 33 -9.71 6.69 -6.28
N LEU A 34 -8.68 7.08 -5.53
CA LEU A 34 -8.75 8.24 -4.64
C LEU A 34 -9.04 9.53 -5.42
N ALA A 35 -8.31 9.77 -6.51
CA ALA A 35 -8.50 10.94 -7.35
C ALA A 35 -9.91 10.97 -7.98
N GLU A 36 -10.44 9.83 -8.40
CA GLU A 36 -11.77 9.73 -8.99
C GLU A 36 -12.88 10.00 -7.96
N VAL A 37 -12.77 9.43 -6.76
CA VAL A 37 -13.78 9.62 -5.70
C VAL A 37 -13.78 11.06 -5.19
N LEU A 38 -12.60 11.63 -4.94
CA LEU A 38 -12.47 13.00 -4.46
C LEU A 38 -12.79 14.03 -5.56
N GLY A 39 -12.42 13.75 -6.80
CA GLY A 39 -12.67 14.64 -7.94
C GLY A 39 -14.14 14.74 -8.36
N LYS A 40 -15.00 13.79 -7.95
CA LYS A 40 -16.46 13.83 -8.19
C LYS A 40 -17.21 14.71 -7.19
N GLN A 41 -16.57 15.17 -6.12
CA GLN A 41 -17.19 16.03 -5.12
C GLN A 41 -16.98 17.51 -5.48
N LEU A 42 -18.08 18.24 -5.70
CA LEU A 42 -18.06 19.70 -5.96
C LEU A 42 -17.53 20.50 -4.76
N PHE A 43 -17.68 19.94 -3.55
CA PHE A 43 -17.09 20.43 -2.32
C PHE A 43 -16.73 19.20 -1.47
N VAL A 44 -15.46 19.08 -1.10
CA VAL A 44 -14.98 17.96 -0.28
C VAL A 44 -14.93 18.44 1.17
N GLU A 45 -15.90 18.04 1.99
CA GLU A 45 -15.75 18.19 3.44
C GLU A 45 -14.63 17.27 3.92
N LYS A 46 -13.71 17.80 4.73
CA LYS A 46 -12.53 17.07 5.21
C LYS A 46 -12.89 15.68 5.78
N ALA A 47 -13.96 15.60 6.56
CA ALA A 47 -14.42 14.36 7.17
C ALA A 47 -14.90 13.31 6.15
N ASP A 48 -15.52 13.74 5.04
CA ASP A 48 -15.92 12.84 3.95
C ASP A 48 -14.73 12.37 3.12
N ALA A 49 -13.74 13.24 2.92
CA ALA A 49 -12.48 12.89 2.28
C ALA A 49 -11.72 11.81 3.07
N GLU A 50 -11.59 12.00 4.38
CA GLU A 50 -10.92 11.08 5.30
C GLU A 50 -11.63 9.72 5.33
N ARG A 51 -12.96 9.70 5.47
CA ARG A 51 -13.75 8.45 5.42
C ARG A 51 -13.60 7.70 4.09
N SER A 52 -13.60 8.43 2.98
CA SER A 52 -13.42 7.83 1.65
C SER A 52 -12.02 7.23 1.50
N ALA A 53 -11.00 7.94 1.98
CA ALA A 53 -9.62 7.44 1.99
C ALA A 53 -9.47 6.19 2.87
N GLU A 54 -10.05 6.17 4.07
CA GLU A 54 -10.04 5.02 4.98
C GLU A 54 -10.73 3.79 4.35
N ALA A 55 -11.91 3.96 3.75
CA ALA A 55 -12.62 2.86 3.10
C ALA A 55 -11.84 2.27 1.92
N ILE A 56 -11.22 3.12 1.11
CA ILE A 56 -10.36 2.69 0.00
C ILE A 56 -9.13 1.95 0.54
N ASN A 57 -8.45 2.50 1.56
CA ASN A 57 -7.31 1.83 2.19
C ASN A 57 -7.69 0.44 2.69
N ALA A 58 -8.80 0.31 3.42
CA ALA A 58 -9.27 -0.96 3.96
C ALA A 58 -9.68 -1.98 2.88
N ALA A 59 -10.17 -1.51 1.73
CA ALA A 59 -10.47 -2.39 0.59
C ALA A 59 -9.20 -2.93 -0.06
N PHE A 60 -8.17 -2.10 -0.20
CA PHE A 60 -6.88 -2.52 -0.75
C PHE A 60 -6.09 -3.45 0.19
N ASP A 61 -6.14 -3.19 1.50
CA ASP A 61 -5.49 -4.07 2.49
C ASP A 61 -6.04 -5.50 2.43
N LYS A 62 -7.31 -5.68 2.03
CA LYS A 62 -7.93 -7.00 1.80
C LYS A 62 -7.52 -7.67 0.49
N ILE A 63 -7.04 -6.90 -0.49
CA ILE A 63 -6.58 -7.40 -1.80
C ILE A 63 -5.12 -7.83 -1.73
N THR A 64 -4.33 -7.23 -0.83
CA THR A 64 -2.98 -7.68 -0.49
C THR A 64 -3.03 -8.93 0.40
N TYR A 65 -3.23 -10.10 -0.22
CA TYR A 65 -2.89 -11.41 0.32
C TYR A 65 -2.17 -12.24 -0.76
#